data_AF-A0AAV4DWW8-F1
#
_entry.id   AF-A0AAV4DWW8-F1
#
_cell.length_a   1.000
_cell.length_b   1.000
_cell.length_c   1.000
_cell.angle_alpha   90.00
_cell.angle_beta   90.00
_cell.angle_gamma   90.00
#
_symmetry.space_group_name_H-M   'P 1'
#
loop_
_entity.id
_entity.type
_entity.pdbx_description
1 polymer ?
#
loop_
_entity_poly.entity_id
_entity_poly.type
_entity_poly.pdbx_seq_one_letter_code
_entity_poly.pdbx_strand_id
1 'polypeptide(L)'
;MTTPIKEWSKPEVRAVVRFLFSKGTKPSEIHKQIAETYGEGAMSRSRVYQWCTWCGEGRTSLGDEPKSGRPKTSTNEENTTRVAESLDVTGG
;
A
#
# COMPACT_ATOMS: atom_id res chain seq x y z
N MET A 1 -9.33 -23.05 3.59
CA MET A 1 -8.47 -22.31 2.65
C MET A 1 -8.80 -20.84 2.83
N THR A 2 -7.95 -20.08 3.51
CA THR A 2 -8.17 -18.64 3.72
C THR A 2 -7.94 -17.95 2.39
N THR A 3 -8.98 -17.34 1.83
CA THR A 3 -8.86 -16.55 0.60
C THR A 3 -8.00 -15.33 0.89
N PRO A 4 -6.92 -15.06 0.13
CA PRO A 4 -6.15 -13.84 0.31
C PRO A 4 -7.05 -12.62 0.13
N ILE A 5 -6.93 -11.64 1.02
CA ILE A 5 -7.56 -10.33 0.89
C ILE A 5 -7.08 -9.73 -0.43
N LYS A 6 -8.00 -9.61 -1.40
CA LYS A 6 -7.68 -9.24 -2.79
C LYS A 6 -7.34 -7.74 -2.94
N GLU A 7 -7.84 -6.92 -2.02
CA GLU A 7 -7.63 -5.46 -2.00
C GLU A 7 -6.97 -5.07 -0.69
N TRP A 8 -5.71 -4.65 -0.76
CA TRP A 8 -4.96 -4.15 0.40
C TRP A 8 -4.15 -2.92 0.00
N SER A 9 -3.91 -2.06 0.98
CA SER A 9 -3.07 -0.87 0.78
C SER A 9 -1.68 -1.06 1.41
N LYS A 10 -0.66 -0.39 0.86
CA LYS A 10 0.69 -0.43 1.46
C LYS A 10 0.69 -0.02 2.94
N PRO A 11 0.00 1.07 3.37
CA PRO A 11 -0.06 1.45 4.79
C PRO A 11 -0.69 0.37 5.67
N GLU A 12 -1.70 -0.34 5.17
CA GLU A 12 -2.37 -1.42 5.89
C GLU A 12 -1.42 -2.59 6.17
N VAL A 13 -0.74 -3.10 5.14
CA VAL A 13 0.23 -4.20 5.31
C VAL A 13 1.36 -3.80 6.26
N ARG A 14 1.81 -2.53 6.21
CA ARG A 14 2.82 -1.98 7.13
C ARG A 14 2.30 -1.90 8.57
N ALA A 15 1.02 -1.56 8.77
CA ALA A 15 0.39 -1.55 10.08
C ALA A 15 0.38 -2.97 10.68
N VAL A 16 0.06 -3.98 9.88
CA VAL A 16 0.08 -5.38 10.30
C VAL A 16 1.49 -5.84 10.66
N VAL A 17 2.51 -5.50 9.84
CA VAL A 17 3.91 -5.79 10.16
C VAL A 17 4.31 -5.17 11.50
N ARG A 18 3.97 -3.89 11.73
CA ARG A 18 4.26 -3.20 12.99
C ARG A 18 3.56 -3.86 14.18
N PHE A 19 2.28 -4.21 14.03
CA PHE A 19 1.51 -4.90 15.04
C PHE A 19 2.13 -6.26 15.40
N LEU A 20 2.42 -7.10 14.40
CA LEU A 20 3.02 -8.42 14.62
C LEU A 20 4.42 -8.33 15.22
N PHE A 21 5.23 -7.38 14.78
CA PHE A 21 6.55 -7.13 15.35
C PHE A 21 6.46 -6.69 16.81
N SER A 22 5.51 -5.79 17.16
CA SER A 22 5.28 -5.37 18.55
C SER A 22 4.83 -6.52 19.46
N LYS A 23 4.21 -7.56 18.90
CA LYS A 23 3.87 -8.80 19.60
C LYS A 23 5.06 -9.76 19.77
N GLY A 24 6.24 -9.41 19.28
CA GLY A 24 7.44 -10.26 19.32
C GLY A 24 7.50 -11.31 18.21
N THR A 25 6.69 -11.18 17.16
CA THR A 25 6.72 -12.12 16.03
C THR A 25 8.03 -11.94 15.24
N LYS A 26 8.69 -13.04 14.90
CA LYS A 26 9.93 -13.00 14.11
C LYS A 26 9.65 -12.51 12.68
N PRO A 27 10.54 -11.72 12.05
CA PRO A 27 10.32 -11.20 10.69
C PRO A 27 10.04 -12.28 9.63
N SER A 28 10.64 -13.47 9.77
CA SER A 28 10.39 -14.61 8.88
C SER A 28 8.96 -15.13 8.97
N GLU A 29 8.35 -15.09 10.15
CA GLU A 29 6.99 -15.53 10.41
C GLU A 29 5.99 -14.45 10.01
N ILE A 30 6.32 -13.19 10.22
CA ILE A 30 5.55 -12.05 9.71
C ILE A 30 5.40 -12.16 8.18
N HIS A 31 6.48 -12.46 7.46
CA HIS A 31 6.40 -12.63 6.00
C HIS A 31 5.41 -13.71 5.57
N LYS A 32 5.40 -14.87 6.26
CA LYS A 32 4.44 -15.94 5.96
C LYS A 32 3.01 -15.50 6.19
N GLN A 33 2.72 -14.87 7.33
CA GLN A 33 1.39 -14.38 7.64
C GLN A 33 0.90 -13.32 6.65
N ILE A 34 1.80 -12.42 6.21
CA ILE A 34 1.49 -11.46 5.16
C ILE A 34 1.20 -12.16 3.82
N ALA A 35 2.03 -13.13 3.42
CA ALA A 35 1.82 -13.87 2.17
C ALA A 35 0.53 -14.71 2.19
N GLU A 36 0.18 -15.30 3.33
CA GLU A 36 -1.06 -16.05 3.52
C GLU A 36 -2.30 -15.16 3.53
N THR A 37 -2.22 -13.97 4.13
CA THR A 37 -3.36 -13.06 4.30
C THR A 37 -3.59 -12.17 3.09
N TYR A 38 -2.52 -11.64 2.49
CA TYR A 38 -2.55 -10.61 1.45
C TYR A 38 -1.99 -11.09 0.09
N GLY A 39 -1.41 -12.29 0.05
CA GLY A 39 -0.73 -12.84 -1.12
C GLY A 39 0.78 -12.55 -1.14
N GLU A 40 1.54 -13.40 -1.84
CA GLU A 40 3.00 -13.27 -2.03
C GLU A 40 3.43 -11.90 -2.60
N GLY A 41 2.54 -11.23 -3.35
CA GLY A 41 2.80 -9.90 -3.92
C GLY A 41 2.69 -8.74 -2.93
N ALA A 42 2.23 -8.98 -1.69
CA ALA A 42 1.90 -7.91 -0.75
C ALA A 42 3.11 -7.17 -0.18
N MET A 43 4.12 -7.92 0.24
CA MET A 43 5.36 -7.35 0.74
C MET A 43 6.49 -8.37 0.65
N SER A 44 7.57 -8.01 -0.03
CA SER A 44 8.73 -8.90 -0.12
C SER A 44 9.40 -9.10 1.24
N ARG A 45 10.07 -10.25 1.40
CA ARG A 45 10.85 -10.59 2.59
C ARG A 45 11.79 -9.47 3.03
N SER A 46 12.58 -8.91 2.13
CA SER A 46 13.51 -7.82 2.46
C SER A 46 12.80 -6.58 2.99
N ARG A 47 11.60 -6.28 2.46
CA ARG A 47 10.80 -5.13 2.90
C ARG A 47 10.19 -5.36 4.30
N VAL A 48 9.78 -6.59 4.61
CA VAL A 48 9.34 -6.96 5.97
C VAL A 48 10.45 -6.75 6.99
N TYR A 49 11.67 -7.20 6.70
CA TYR A 49 12.82 -7.02 7.59
C TYR A 49 13.15 -5.54 7.79
N GLN A 50 13.17 -4.75 6.72
CA GLN A 50 13.36 -3.30 6.81
C GLN A 50 12.29 -2.62 7.69
N TRP A 51 11.03 -3.02 7.56
CA TRP A 51 9.96 -2.50 8.41
C TRP A 51 10.12 -2.90 9.88
N CYS A 52 10.56 -4.13 10.15
CA CYS A 52 10.85 -4.56 11.53
C CYS A 52 11.97 -3.73 12.15
N THR A 53 13.04 -3.43 11.40
CA THR A 53 14.11 -2.53 11.84
C THR A 53 13.56 -1.14 12.16
N TRP A 54 12.80 -0.53 11.25
CA TRP A 54 12.18 0.78 11.49
C TRP A 54 11.21 0.80 12.68
N CYS A 55 10.47 -0.30 12.90
CA CYS A 55 9.61 -0.42 14.07
C CYS A 55 10.42 -0.47 15.38
N GLY A 56 11.58 -1.13 15.37
CA GLY A 56 12.52 -1.15 16.50
C GLY A 56 13.16 0.22 16.78
N GLU A 57 13.37 1.02 15.74
CA GLU A 57 13.89 2.40 15.82
C GLU A 57 12.83 3.44 16.25
N GLY A 58 11.59 3.01 16.50
CA GLY A 58 10.50 3.89 16.95
C GLY A 58 9.80 4.67 15.84
N ARG A 59 10.00 4.31 14.57
CA ARG A 59 9.28 4.93 13.44
C ARG A 59 7.79 4.60 13.51
N THR A 60 6.96 5.64 13.57
CA THR A 60 5.49 5.50 13.63
C THR A 60 4.78 5.77 12.30
N SER A 61 5.46 6.38 11.32
CA SER A 61 4.88 6.69 10.01
C SER A 61 4.70 5.43 9.16
N LEU A 62 3.44 5.15 8.78
CA LEU A 62 3.07 4.03 7.90
C LEU A 62 3.02 4.43 6.42
N GLY A 63 2.93 5.73 6.14
CA GLY A 63 2.98 6.27 4.78
C GLY A 63 4.38 6.18 4.17
N ASP A 64 4.45 6.32 2.85
CA ASP A 64 5.71 6.76 2.25
C ASP A 64 5.97 8.19 2.73
N GLU A 65 7.12 8.42 3.35
CA GLU A 65 7.55 9.78 3.67
C GLU A 65 7.57 10.56 2.36
N PRO A 66 7.03 11.80 2.33
CA PRO A 66 7.11 12.61 1.13
C PRO A 66 8.57 12.66 0.72
N LYS A 67 8.90 12.02 -0.41
CA LYS A 67 10.22 12.16 -1.02
C LYS A 67 10.40 13.65 -1.22
N SER A 68 11.32 14.27 -0.48
CA SER A 68 11.75 15.63 -0.78
C SER A 68 12.41 15.60 -2.15
N GLY A 69 11.58 15.70 -3.18
CA GLY A 69 11.93 15.79 -4.58
C GLY A 69 11.22 17.04 -5.07
N ARG A 70 12.03 18.03 -5.46
CA ARG A 70 11.73 19.36 -6.03
C ARG A 70 10.23 19.67 -6.22
N PRO A 71 9.68 20.75 -5.63
CA PRO A 71 8.30 21.14 -5.90
C PRO A 71 8.12 21.32 -7.41
N LYS A 72 7.20 20.55 -8.00
CA LYS A 72 6.72 20.83 -9.34
C LYS A 72 5.78 22.02 -9.25
N THR A 73 6.35 23.22 -9.26
CA THR A 73 5.63 24.43 -9.65
C THR A 73 5.39 24.35 -11.16
N SER A 74 4.24 23.81 -11.57
CA SER A 74 3.60 24.07 -12.87
C SER A 74 2.19 23.45 -12.79
N THR A 75 1.18 24.26 -12.46
CA THR A 75 0.20 24.75 -13.43
C THR A 75 -0.54 23.61 -14.14
N ASN A 76 -1.73 23.26 -13.67
CA ASN A 76 -2.97 23.61 -14.37
C ASN A 76 -4.15 23.12 -13.54
N GLU A 77 -5.02 24.07 -13.23
CA GLU A 77 -6.41 23.83 -12.87
C GLU A 77 -7.12 23.20 -14.08
N GLU A 78 -8.26 22.54 -13.90
CA GLU A 78 -9.12 22.06 -14.98
C GLU A 78 -8.71 20.72 -15.66
N ASN A 79 -9.40 19.64 -15.27
CA ASN A 79 -10.23 18.81 -16.18
C ASN A 79 -10.42 17.39 -15.63
N THR A 80 -11.53 17.16 -14.91
CA THR A 80 -12.14 15.83 -14.83
C THR A 80 -13.65 15.95 -14.88
N THR A 81 -14.18 16.29 -16.06
CA THR A 81 -15.61 16.13 -16.35
C THR A 81 -15.79 15.13 -17.48
N ARG A 82 -16.00 13.88 -17.04
CA ARG A 82 -16.96 12.90 -17.58
C ARG A 82 -17.16 12.90 -19.10
N VAL A 83 -16.52 11.95 -19.79
CA VAL A 83 -17.04 11.43 -21.05
C VAL A 83 -17.26 9.94 -20.90
N ALA A 84 -18.42 9.60 -20.36
CA ALA A 84 -19.05 8.30 -20.50
C ALA A 84 -20.53 8.57 -20.72
N GLU A 85 -20.94 8.61 -21.99
CA GLU A 85 -22.01 7.76 -22.52
C GLU A 85 -22.37 8.24 -23.94
N SER A 86 -22.11 7.34 -24.87
CA SER A 86 -22.69 7.27 -26.21
C SER A 86 -24.16 6.84 -26.10
N LEU A 87 -24.94 7.07 -27.16
CA LEU A 87 -26.33 6.70 -27.50
C LEU A 87 -27.12 8.01 -27.77
N ASP A 88 -27.71 8.31 -28.92
CA ASP A 88 -28.16 7.48 -30.05
C ASP A 88 -28.19 8.37 -31.31
N VAL A 89 -27.94 7.76 -32.46
CA VAL A 89 -28.08 8.35 -33.79
C VAL A 89 -29.56 8.43 -34.18
N THR A 90 -29.92 9.34 -35.11
CA THR A 90 -31.17 9.49 -35.91
C THR A 90 -31.80 10.87 -35.63
N GLY A 91 -31.90 11.84 -36.55
CA GLY A 91 -32.07 11.80 -38.00
C GLY A 91 -33.50 12.23 -38.33
N GLY A 92 -33.68 13.40 -38.96
CA GLY A 92 -34.99 13.90 -39.43
C GLY A 92 -35.08 15.41 -39.47
#